data_AF-A0A821BWN2-F1
#
_entry.id   AF-A0A821BWN2-F1
#
_cell.length_a   1.000
_cell.length_b   1.000
_cell.length_c   1.000
_cell.angle_alpha   90.00
_cell.angle_beta   90.00
_cell.angle_gamma   90.00
#
_symmetry.space_group_name_H-M   'P 1'
#
loop_
_entity.id
_entity.type
_entity.pdbx_description
1 polymer ?
#
loop_
_entity_poly.entity_id
_entity_poly.type
_entity_poly.pdbx_seq_one_letter_code
_entity_poly.pdbx_strand_id
1 'polypeptide(L)'
;MALVRAVLCCSQLNDFQEEQQYIEYSFLFHQFSFNFIHQHIEDFFLDFNAFDLSSYPDQATYDELRRQVRQWNQQKREEKRKRLDEAQKQCIWYIHSRLKGFALHNAKQ
;
A
#
# COMPACT_ATOMS: atom_id res chain seq x y z
N MET A 1 -0.86 6.94 2.21
CA MET A 1 -1.99 6.02 1.85
C MET A 1 -3.12 6.72 1.10
N ALA A 2 -3.49 7.96 1.45
CA ALA A 2 -4.56 8.69 0.76
C ALA A 2 -4.26 8.89 -0.74
N LEU A 3 -3.07 9.40 -1.09
CA LEU A 3 -2.65 9.60 -2.48
C LEU A 3 -2.67 8.30 -3.31
N VAL A 4 -2.18 7.19 -2.74
CA VAL A 4 -2.28 5.86 -3.38
C VAL A 4 -3.73 5.49 -3.68
N ARG A 5 -4.67 5.75 -2.75
CA ARG A 5 -6.09 5.49 -3.01
C ARG A 5 -6.64 6.39 -4.10
N ALA A 6 -6.31 7.68 -4.07
CA ALA A 6 -6.72 8.64 -5.10
C ALA A 6 -6.30 8.15 -6.50
N VAL A 7 -5.03 7.77 -6.70
CA VAL A 7 -4.54 7.24 -7.99
C VAL A 7 -5.27 5.95 -8.42
N LEU A 8 -5.59 5.06 -7.47
CA LEU A 8 -6.29 3.81 -7.77
C LEU A 8 -7.77 4.02 -8.13
N CYS A 9 -8.40 5.09 -7.62
CA CYS A 9 -9.82 5.38 -7.81
C CYS A 9 -10.08 6.35 -8.98
N CYS A 10 -9.19 7.30 -9.23
CA CYS A 10 -9.34 8.30 -10.28
C CYS A 10 -8.82 7.77 -11.63
N SER A 11 -9.64 7.89 -12.68
CA SER A 11 -9.24 7.45 -14.02
C SER A 11 -8.68 8.58 -14.87
N GLN A 12 -9.15 9.81 -14.65
CA GLN A 12 -8.65 11.01 -15.29
C GLN A 12 -7.70 11.76 -14.36
N LEU A 13 -6.74 12.46 -14.94
CA LEU A 13 -5.81 13.33 -14.23
C LEU A 13 -6.54 14.43 -13.47
N ASN A 14 -7.57 15.04 -14.08
CA ASN A 14 -8.33 16.10 -13.43
C ASN A 14 -9.00 15.63 -12.13
N ASP A 15 -9.65 14.46 -12.17
CA ASP A 15 -10.26 13.85 -10.97
C ASP A 15 -9.20 13.59 -9.88
N PHE A 16 -7.99 13.19 -10.28
CA PHE A 16 -6.89 12.98 -9.33
C PHE A 16 -6.39 14.30 -8.73
N GLN A 17 -6.27 15.35 -9.53
CA GLN A 17 -5.84 16.68 -9.05
C GLN A 17 -6.84 17.25 -8.05
N GLU A 18 -8.14 17.13 -8.33
CA GLU A 18 -9.20 17.53 -7.39
C GLU A 18 -9.12 16.75 -6.08
N GLU A 19 -8.96 15.43 -6.14
CA GLU A 19 -8.81 14.58 -4.95
C GLU A 19 -7.51 14.89 -4.18
N GLN A 20 -6.40 15.15 -4.88
CA GLN A 20 -5.14 15.56 -4.26
C GLN A 20 -5.33 16.87 -3.49
N GLN A 21 -5.98 17.86 -4.11
CA GLN A 21 -6.27 19.14 -3.46
C GLN A 21 -7.17 18.96 -2.23
N TYR A 22 -8.16 18.07 -2.29
CA TYR A 22 -8.97 17.71 -1.14
C TYR A 22 -8.15 17.07 0.00
N ILE A 23 -7.20 16.19 -0.34
CA ILE A 23 -6.27 15.58 0.63
C ILE A 23 -5.40 16.67 1.28
N GLU A 24 -4.87 17.60 0.48
CA GLU A 24 -4.08 18.75 0.98
C GLU A 24 -4.87 19.61 1.96
N TYR A 25 -6.10 19.99 1.59
CA TYR A 25 -6.98 20.75 2.48
C TYR A 25 -7.32 19.99 3.76
N SER A 26 -7.52 18.68 3.65
CA SER A 26 -7.74 17.83 4.81
C SER A 26 -6.54 17.86 5.76
N PHE A 27 -5.31 17.81 5.25
CA PHE A 27 -4.13 17.96 6.11
C PHE A 27 -4.02 19.35 6.74
N LEU A 28 -4.30 20.41 5.98
CA LEU A 28 -4.31 21.77 6.53
C LEU A 28 -5.34 21.93 7.66
N PHE A 29 -6.53 21.35 7.49
CA PHE A 29 -7.57 21.36 8.52
C PHE A 29 -7.12 20.65 9.81
N HIS A 30 -6.31 19.59 9.69
CA HIS A 30 -5.72 18.88 10.82
C HIS A 30 -4.43 19.53 11.35
N GLN A 31 -4.16 20.79 10.98
CA GLN A 31 -3.03 21.60 11.48
C GLN A 31 -1.64 21.06 11.11
N PHE A 32 -1.53 20.27 10.04
CA PHE A 32 -0.22 19.95 9.47
C PHE A 32 0.40 21.20 8.84
N SER A 33 1.73 21.32 8.92
CA SER A 33 2.44 22.45 8.31
C SER A 33 2.49 22.32 6.79
N PHE A 34 2.54 23.45 6.08
CA PHE A 34 2.69 23.46 4.61
C PHE A 34 3.92 22.68 4.16
N ASN A 35 5.05 22.83 4.86
CA ASN A 35 6.29 22.09 4.55
C ASN A 35 6.09 20.58 4.67
N PHE A 36 5.36 20.12 5.70
CA PHE A 36 5.06 18.71 5.85
C PHE A 36 4.18 18.20 4.71
N ILE A 37 3.13 18.94 4.35
CA ILE A 37 2.20 18.55 3.29
C ILE A 37 2.93 18.48 1.94
N HIS A 38 3.74 19.50 1.64
CA HIS A 38 4.52 19.55 0.41
C HIS A 38 5.49 18.37 0.32
N GLN A 39 6.31 18.16 1.37
CA GLN A 39 7.23 17.03 1.41
C GLN A 39 6.49 15.70 1.27
N HIS A 40 5.34 15.53 1.91
CA HIS A 40 4.55 14.30 1.83
C HIS A 40 4.09 13.98 0.40
N ILE A 41 3.75 15.00 -0.38
CA ILE A 41 3.32 14.85 -1.78
C ILE A 41 4.52 14.62 -2.69
N GLU A 42 5.62 15.36 -2.48
CA GLU A 42 6.87 15.13 -3.21
C GLU A 42 7.41 13.72 -2.99
N ASP A 43 7.46 13.25 -1.75
CA ASP A 43 7.87 11.89 -1.39
C ASP A 43 7.01 10.84 -2.11
N PHE A 44 5.70 11.09 -2.24
CA PHE A 44 4.82 10.20 -2.99
C PHE A 44 5.19 10.14 -4.48
N PHE A 45 5.44 11.27 -5.14
CA PHE A 45 5.84 11.25 -6.55
C PHE A 45 7.25 10.68 -6.74
N LEU A 46 8.16 10.92 -5.79
CA LEU A 46 9.49 10.32 -5.70
C LEU A 46 9.42 8.78 -5.68
N ASP A 47 8.58 8.21 -4.82
CA ASP A 47 8.41 6.75 -4.66
C ASP A 47 7.98 6.04 -5.96
N PHE A 48 7.33 6.75 -6.88
CA PHE A 48 6.84 6.24 -8.16
C PHE A 48 7.52 6.91 -9.38
N ASN A 49 8.70 7.52 -9.21
CA ASN A 49 9.44 8.18 -10.30
C ASN A 49 8.58 9.11 -11.17
N ALA A 50 7.58 9.78 -10.58
CA ALA A 50 6.55 10.54 -11.27
C ALA A 50 6.74 12.06 -11.12
N PHE A 51 8.00 12.51 -11.10
CA PHE A 51 8.41 13.92 -10.96
C PHE A 51 7.81 14.82 -12.03
N ASP A 52 7.68 14.30 -13.25
CA ASP A 52 7.12 15.05 -14.35
C ASP A 52 5.66 15.41 -14.08
N LEU A 53 4.91 14.59 -13.33
CA LEU A 53 3.53 14.91 -12.97
C LEU A 53 3.42 16.07 -11.98
N SER A 54 4.42 16.26 -11.10
CA SER A 54 4.42 17.39 -10.15
C SER A 54 4.72 18.72 -10.84
N SER A 55 5.39 18.69 -12.00
CA SER A 55 5.90 19.88 -12.70
C SER A 55 5.11 20.20 -13.97
N TYR A 56 4.74 19.18 -14.74
CA TYR A 56 4.08 19.23 -16.05
C TYR A 56 3.02 18.13 -16.14
N PRO A 57 1.83 18.34 -15.53
CA PRO A 57 0.83 17.29 -15.44
C PRO A 57 0.17 17.00 -16.78
N ASP A 58 0.31 15.77 -17.27
CA ASP A 58 -0.38 15.25 -18.45
C ASP A 58 -0.98 13.86 -18.20
N GLN A 59 -2.00 13.51 -18.98
CA GLN A 59 -2.75 12.27 -18.80
C GLN A 59 -1.90 11.01 -19.03
N ALA A 60 -0.93 11.04 -19.94
CA ALA A 60 -0.09 9.88 -20.24
C ALA A 60 0.87 9.58 -19.08
N THR A 61 1.49 10.62 -18.53
CA THR A 61 2.33 10.51 -17.32
C THR A 61 1.51 10.03 -16.12
N TYR A 62 0.27 10.52 -15.99
CA TYR A 62 -0.65 10.06 -14.94
C TYR A 62 -1.03 8.58 -15.10
N ASP A 63 -1.32 8.12 -16.31
CA ASP A 63 -1.63 6.72 -16.57
C ASP A 63 -0.44 5.78 -16.29
N GLU A 64 0.79 6.26 -16.52
CA GLU A 64 2.01 5.55 -16.12
C GLU A 64 2.13 5.47 -14.59
N LEU A 65 1.94 6.57 -13.86
CA LEU A 65 1.89 6.57 -12.40
C LEU A 65 0.83 5.57 -11.89
N ARG A 66 -0.37 5.55 -12.47
CA ARG A 66 -1.42 4.59 -12.10
C ARG A 66 -0.99 3.15 -12.29
N ARG A 67 -0.30 2.84 -13.39
CA ARG A 67 0.23 1.49 -13.65
C ARG A 67 1.21 1.07 -12.57
N GLN A 68 2.14 1.95 -12.21
CA GLN A 68 3.14 1.67 -11.16
C GLN A 68 2.49 1.48 -9.79
N VAL A 69 1.58 2.37 -9.40
CA VAL A 69 0.84 2.28 -8.14
C VAL A 69 0.01 0.99 -8.06
N ARG A 70 -0.60 0.55 -9.17
CA ARG A 70 -1.32 -0.74 -9.23
C ARG A 70 -0.39 -1.93 -9.01
N GLN A 71 0.77 -1.94 -9.66
CA GLN A 71 1.77 -3.00 -9.49
C GLN A 71 2.27 -3.07 -8.04
N TRP A 72 2.62 -1.92 -7.46
CA TRP A 72 3.03 -1.82 -6.06
C TRP A 72 1.95 -2.35 -5.10
N ASN A 73 0.69 -1.95 -5.30
CA ASN A 73 -0.42 -2.39 -4.47
C ASN A 73 -0.68 -3.89 -4.60
N GLN A 74 -0.53 -4.45 -5.80
CA GLN A 74 -0.60 -5.90 -6.01
C GLN A 74 0.52 -6.61 -5.23
N GLN A 75 1.77 -6.16 -5.36
CA GLN A 75 2.89 -6.73 -4.64
C GLN A 75 2.66 -6.70 -3.12
N LYS A 76 2.16 -5.59 -2.58
CA LYS A 76 1.84 -5.48 -1.14
C LYS A 76 0.76 -6.47 -0.69
N ARG A 77 -0.25 -6.73 -1.53
CA ARG A 77 -1.28 -7.75 -1.24
C ARG A 77 -0.67 -9.15 -1.24
N GLU A 78 0.21 -9.44 -2.19
CA GLU A 78 0.90 -10.73 -2.27
C GLU A 78 1.85 -10.96 -1.08
N GLU A 79 2.63 -9.94 -0.70
CA GLU A 79 3.48 -9.97 0.51
C GLU A 79 2.65 -10.23 1.77
N LYS A 80 1.52 -9.54 1.91
CA LYS A 80 0.60 -9.75 3.03
C LYS A 80 0.04 -11.16 3.05
N ARG A 81 -0.35 -11.70 1.88
CA ARG A 81 -0.85 -13.07 1.74
C ARG A 81 0.21 -14.10 2.15
N LYS A 82 1.46 -13.96 1.67
CA LYS A 82 2.57 -14.86 2.03
C LYS A 82 2.80 -14.90 3.54
N ARG A 83 2.80 -13.74 4.21
CA ARG A 83 2.95 -13.66 5.68
C ARG A 83 1.82 -14.39 6.42
N LEU A 84 0.58 -14.29 5.93
CA LEU A 84 -0.56 -15.00 6.51
C LEU A 84 -0.44 -16.51 6.30
N ASP A 85 -0.06 -16.94 5.09
CA ASP A 85 0.14 -18.36 4.77
C ASP A 85 1.27 -18.97 5.64
N GLU A 86 2.36 -18.23 5.86
CA GLU A 86 3.47 -18.63 6.73
C GLU A 86 3.03 -18.74 8.20
N ALA A 87 2.33 -17.74 8.71
CA ALA A 87 1.79 -17.78 10.07
C ALA A 87 0.82 -18.95 10.26
N GLN A 88 -0.03 -19.24 9.27
CA GLN A 88 -0.94 -20.38 9.31
C GLN A 88 -0.17 -21.71 9.33
N LYS A 89 0.85 -21.87 8.49
CA LYS A 89 1.72 -23.06 8.48
C LYS A 89 2.42 -23.26 9.83
N GLN A 90 2.92 -22.19 10.44
CA GLN A 90 3.53 -22.23 11.77
C GLN A 90 2.52 -22.68 12.84
N CYS A 91 1.29 -22.15 12.82
CA CYS A 91 0.21 -22.59 13.70
C CYS A 91 -0.13 -24.08 13.53
N ILE A 92 -0.29 -24.53 12.27
CA ILE A 92 -0.56 -25.95 11.97
C ILE A 92 0.60 -26.83 12.47
N TRP A 93 1.85 -26.43 12.22
CA TRP A 93 3.02 -27.14 12.71
C TRP A 93 3.05 -27.22 14.24
N TYR A 94 2.73 -26.13 14.94
CA TYR A 94 2.67 -26.08 16.39
C TYR A 94 1.59 -27.02 16.95
N ILE A 95 0.39 -27.00 16.38
CA ILE A 95 -0.70 -27.92 16.72
C ILE A 95 -0.26 -29.37 16.51
N HIS A 96 0.32 -29.68 15.35
CA HIS A 96 0.75 -31.04 15.04
C HIS A 96 1.86 -31.53 15.98
N SER A 97 2.92 -30.74 16.16
CA SER A 97 4.07 -31.10 16.99
C SER A 97 3.70 -31.25 18.47
N ARG A 98 2.86 -30.36 18.99
CA ARG A 98 2.51 -30.36 20.42
C ARG A 98 1.36 -31.28 20.78
N LEU A 99 0.32 -31.39 19.95
CA LEU A 99 -0.90 -32.14 20.27
C LEU A 99 -0.89 -33.57 19.71
N LYS A 100 -0.34 -33.82 18.52
CA LYS A 100 -0.20 -35.20 18.00
C LYS A 100 1.05 -35.92 18.50
N GLY A 101 2.11 -35.19 18.85
CA GLY A 101 3.32 -35.77 19.46
C GLY A 101 3.03 -36.49 20.79
N PHE A 102 2.19 -35.91 21.65
CA PHE A 102 1.75 -36.53 22.91
C PHE A 102 0.90 -37.80 22.67
N ALA A 103 0.01 -37.78 21.68
CA ALA A 103 -0.82 -38.94 21.35
C ALA A 103 0.00 -40.12 20.77
N LEU A 104 1.04 -39.83 19.99
CA LEU A 104 1.98 -40.84 19.47
C LEU A 104 2.93 -41.39 20.54
N HIS A 105 3.29 -40.59 21.54
CA HIS A 105 4.16 -41.02 22.64
C HIS A 105 3.42 -41.92 23.64
N ASN A 106 2.13 -41.68 23.86
CA ASN A 106 1.27 -42.50 24.72
C ASN A 106 0.79 -43.80 24.04
N ALA A 107 0.79 -43.88 22.71
CA ALA A 107 0.46 -45.10 21.97
C ALA A 107 1.64 -46.09 21.82
N LYS A 108 2.83 -45.72 22.31
CA LYS A 108 4.04 -46.55 22.30
C LYS A 108 4.43 -47.08 23.70
N GLN A 109 3.66 -46.75 24.74
CA GLN A 109 3.76 -47.35 26.08
C GLN A 109 2.66 -48.40 26.22
#